data_AF-A0A519C4U9-F1
#
_entry.id   AF-A0A519C4U9-F1
#
_cell.length_a   1.000
_cell.length_b   1.000
_cell.length_c   1.000
_cell.angle_alpha   90.00
_cell.angle_beta   90.00
_cell.angle_gamma   90.00
#
_symmetry.space_group_name_H-M   'P 1'
#
loop_
_entity.id
_entity.type
_entity.pdbx_description
1 polymer ?
#
loop_
_entity_poly.entity_id
_entity_poly.type
_entity_poly.pdbx_seq_one_letter_code
_entity_poly.pdbx_strand_id
1 'polypeptide(L)'
;MIQKLQKKLEGELPGIKSWKRMAVKSGKGESIESESLQKYSDWVSKEKKNSMKKAAVLVGLFKKNDEWCFSLIRRPMSEKNHPGQIALPGGAMEKNETLKNTALREAFEEVGIKPEDVKIIGQLTPVPVPVSEYLIYPFVGVIDYEPEWVINEDEVEKIFILRISELISSDNGYTEMWDLRGNKVEVPIFKVMNETVWGATAAVLSELIDIAK
;
A
#
# COMPACT_ATOMS: atom_id res chain seq x y z
N MET A 1 15.61 -3.55 -14.47
CA MET A 1 14.54 -3.71 -13.46
C MET A 1 13.17 -3.31 -14.00
N ILE A 2 12.91 -2.05 -14.35
CA ILE A 2 11.57 -1.57 -14.77
C ILE A 2 10.93 -2.38 -15.90
N GLN A 3 11.67 -2.72 -16.97
CA GLN A 3 11.12 -3.55 -18.05
C GLN A 3 10.65 -4.94 -17.57
N LYS A 4 11.39 -5.57 -16.64
CA LYS A 4 11.01 -6.85 -16.03
C LYS A 4 9.74 -6.67 -15.19
N LEU A 5 9.67 -5.59 -14.41
CA LEU A 5 8.51 -5.27 -13.58
C LEU A 5 7.26 -5.01 -14.44
N GLN A 6 7.38 -4.21 -15.49
CA GLN A 6 6.29 -3.95 -16.44
C GLN A 6 5.76 -5.25 -17.05
N LYS A 7 6.65 -6.12 -17.55
CA LYS A 7 6.27 -7.43 -18.08
C LYS A 7 5.53 -8.30 -17.06
N LYS A 8 5.89 -8.22 -15.78
CA LYS A 8 5.18 -8.93 -14.70
C LYS A 8 3.81 -8.33 -14.41
N LEU A 9 3.69 -7.00 -14.44
CA LEU A 9 2.43 -6.28 -14.27
C LEU A 9 1.41 -6.55 -15.39
N GLU A 10 1.89 -6.87 -16.60
CA GLU A 10 1.05 -7.30 -17.74
C GLU A 10 0.61 -8.77 -17.65
N GLY A 11 1.18 -9.56 -16.74
CA GLY A 11 0.92 -10.98 -16.59
C GLY A 11 -0.06 -11.32 -15.45
N GLU A 12 -0.13 -12.60 -15.10
CA GLU A 12 -0.85 -13.04 -13.91
C GLU A 12 -0.11 -12.60 -12.65
N LEU A 13 -0.77 -11.78 -11.84
CA LEU A 13 -0.24 -11.30 -10.58
C LEU A 13 -0.46 -12.32 -9.45
N PRO A 14 0.46 -12.42 -8.48
CA PRO A 14 0.27 -13.35 -7.36
C PRO A 14 -0.93 -12.96 -6.46
N GLY A 15 -1.32 -11.68 -6.45
CA GLY A 15 -2.59 -11.19 -5.91
C GLY A 15 -2.78 -11.52 -4.44
N ILE A 16 -3.93 -12.13 -4.17
CA ILE A 16 -4.36 -12.52 -2.83
C ILE A 16 -3.31 -13.40 -2.12
N LYS A 17 -2.54 -14.22 -2.86
CA LYS A 17 -1.49 -15.06 -2.25
C LYS A 17 -0.42 -14.20 -1.56
N SER A 18 -0.01 -13.10 -2.18
CA SER A 18 0.94 -12.15 -1.59
C SER A 18 0.32 -11.44 -0.39
N TRP A 19 -0.92 -10.99 -0.48
CA TRP A 19 -1.53 -10.23 0.62
C TRP A 19 -1.79 -11.07 1.85
N LYS A 20 -2.17 -12.34 1.65
CA LYS A 20 -2.52 -13.24 2.76
C LYS A 20 -1.37 -13.41 3.75
N ARG A 21 -0.10 -13.28 3.32
CA ARG A 21 1.04 -13.33 4.24
C ARG A 21 1.10 -12.13 5.19
N MET A 22 0.45 -11.02 4.83
CA MET A 22 0.34 -9.80 5.64
C MET A 22 -0.98 -9.70 6.41
N ALA A 23 -1.79 -10.76 6.42
CA ALA A 23 -3.00 -10.80 7.23
C ALA A 23 -2.65 -10.98 8.72
N VAL A 24 -3.33 -10.24 9.58
CA VAL A 24 -3.24 -10.37 11.04
C VAL A 24 -3.66 -11.78 11.46
N LYS A 25 -2.91 -12.38 12.39
CA LYS A 25 -3.14 -13.71 12.94
C LYS A 25 -3.42 -13.63 14.44
N SER A 26 -3.78 -14.75 15.03
CA SER A 26 -4.01 -14.86 16.47
C SER A 26 -2.77 -14.98 17.30
N GLY A 27 -2.90 -14.59 18.57
CA GLY A 27 -1.98 -15.05 19.61
C GLY A 27 -1.98 -16.57 19.89
N LYS A 28 -2.83 -17.38 19.26
CA LYS A 28 -2.80 -18.86 19.33
C LYS A 28 -2.16 -19.54 18.10
N GLY A 29 -1.58 -18.78 17.17
CA GLY A 29 -1.03 -19.30 15.91
C GLY A 29 -2.07 -19.78 14.89
N GLU A 30 -3.35 -19.83 15.28
CA GLU A 30 -4.48 -19.82 14.36
C GLU A 30 -4.55 -18.44 13.68
N SER A 31 -5.16 -18.30 12.51
CA SER A 31 -5.50 -16.94 12.04
C SER A 31 -6.69 -16.46 12.88
N ILE A 32 -6.52 -15.71 14.00
CA ILE A 32 -7.66 -15.06 14.71
C ILE A 32 -8.06 -13.90 13.80
N GLU A 33 -9.00 -14.14 12.92
CA GLU A 33 -10.42 -14.22 13.25
C GLU A 33 -10.87 -13.51 14.57
N SER A 34 -10.66 -12.19 14.74
CA SER A 34 -11.26 -11.40 15.84
C SER A 34 -12.42 -10.51 15.36
N GLU A 35 -13.62 -10.71 15.92
CA GLU A 35 -14.81 -9.83 16.01
C GLU A 35 -15.27 -8.95 14.82
N SER A 36 -14.70 -9.15 13.63
CA SER A 36 -15.28 -8.81 12.33
C SER A 36 -15.44 -10.07 11.46
N LEU A 37 -15.81 -11.17 12.13
CA LEU A 37 -15.73 -12.57 11.73
C LEU A 37 -16.72 -13.01 10.63
N GLN A 38 -16.40 -12.72 9.37
CA GLN A 38 -16.77 -13.60 8.25
C GLN A 38 -15.49 -14.12 7.57
N LYS A 39 -15.55 -15.23 6.82
CA LYS A 39 -14.36 -15.79 6.17
C LYS A 39 -13.79 -14.76 5.20
N TYR A 40 -12.47 -14.69 5.08
CA TYR A 40 -11.79 -13.89 4.05
C TYR A 40 -12.33 -14.19 2.62
N SER A 41 -12.74 -15.44 2.36
CA SER A 41 -13.43 -15.84 1.13
C SER A 41 -14.78 -15.14 0.91
N ASP A 42 -15.50 -14.82 1.99
CA ASP A 42 -16.84 -14.23 1.97
C ASP A 42 -16.74 -12.71 1.68
N TRP A 43 -15.68 -12.05 2.16
CA TRP A 43 -15.36 -10.64 1.87
C TRP A 43 -14.81 -10.41 0.46
N VAL A 44 -14.24 -11.46 -0.14
CA VAL A 44 -13.75 -11.46 -1.53
C VAL A 44 -14.88 -11.74 -2.52
N SER A 45 -16.11 -11.98 -2.04
CA SER A 45 -17.30 -12.06 -2.89
C SER A 45 -17.37 -10.81 -3.78
N LYS A 46 -17.66 -11.04 -5.06
CA LYS A 46 -17.73 -10.00 -6.08
C LYS A 46 -18.71 -8.89 -5.67
N GLU A 47 -19.80 -9.27 -5.00
CA GLU A 47 -20.83 -8.38 -4.48
C GLU A 47 -20.32 -7.43 -3.40
N LYS A 48 -19.61 -7.95 -2.38
CA LYS A 48 -19.08 -7.08 -1.33
C LYS A 48 -18.01 -6.14 -1.87
N LYS A 49 -17.11 -6.62 -2.72
CA LYS A 49 -16.11 -5.77 -3.41
C LYS A 49 -16.75 -4.64 -4.22
N ASN A 50 -17.86 -4.92 -4.91
CA ASN A 50 -18.57 -3.91 -5.70
C ASN A 50 -19.25 -2.83 -4.83
N SER A 51 -19.57 -3.13 -3.57
CA SER A 51 -20.17 -2.18 -2.63
C SER A 51 -19.15 -1.30 -1.89
N MET A 52 -17.86 -1.66 -1.92
CA MET A 52 -16.81 -0.92 -1.22
C MET A 52 -16.51 0.43 -1.90
N LYS A 53 -16.17 1.43 -1.09
CA LYS A 53 -15.68 2.72 -1.59
C LYS A 53 -14.36 2.49 -2.30
N LYS A 54 -14.14 3.17 -3.41
CA LYS A 54 -12.89 3.02 -4.15
C LYS A 54 -11.87 4.03 -3.65
N ALA A 55 -10.63 3.58 -3.51
CA ALA A 55 -9.47 4.40 -3.26
C ALA A 55 -8.34 3.98 -4.20
N ALA A 56 -7.39 4.85 -4.46
CA ALA A 56 -6.24 4.52 -5.29
C ALA A 56 -4.96 5.07 -4.66
N VAL A 57 -3.87 4.31 -4.82
CA VAL A 57 -2.55 4.69 -4.28
C VAL A 57 -1.50 4.59 -5.38
N LEU A 58 -0.43 5.38 -5.25
CA LEU A 58 0.68 5.40 -6.19
C LEU A 58 1.93 4.79 -5.58
N VAL A 59 2.45 3.73 -6.20
CA VAL A 59 3.85 3.30 -6.09
C VAL A 59 4.64 4.05 -7.16
N GLY A 60 5.07 5.27 -6.83
CA GLY A 60 5.83 6.14 -7.75
C GLY A 60 7.31 5.80 -7.71
N LEU A 61 7.78 4.97 -8.63
CA LEU A 61 9.18 4.57 -8.72
C LEU A 61 10.00 5.66 -9.39
N PHE A 62 11.06 6.11 -8.74
CA PHE A 62 12.01 7.08 -9.28
C PHE A 62 13.44 6.65 -8.99
N LYS A 63 14.40 7.25 -9.69
CA LYS A 63 15.82 7.04 -9.42
C LYS A 63 16.38 8.09 -8.47
N LYS A 64 17.10 7.64 -7.45
CA LYS A 64 17.93 8.47 -6.57
C LYS A 64 19.27 7.78 -6.38
N ASN A 65 20.37 8.48 -6.71
CA ASN A 65 21.73 7.92 -6.65
C ASN A 65 21.85 6.53 -7.33
N ASP A 66 21.29 6.40 -8.54
CA ASP A 66 21.22 5.16 -9.34
C ASP A 66 20.42 3.99 -8.73
N GLU A 67 19.76 4.17 -7.59
CA GLU A 67 18.87 3.19 -6.98
C GLU A 67 17.40 3.53 -7.26
N TRP A 68 16.56 2.48 -7.41
CA TRP A 68 15.11 2.65 -7.53
C TRP A 68 14.49 2.83 -6.15
N CYS A 69 13.81 3.95 -5.98
CA CYS A 69 13.16 4.37 -4.75
C CYS A 69 11.67 4.65 -4.99
N PHE A 70 10.93 4.76 -3.91
CA PHE A 70 9.56 5.28 -3.89
C PHE A 70 9.28 5.97 -2.56
N SER A 71 8.23 6.79 -2.52
CA SER A 71 7.81 7.47 -1.30
C SER A 71 6.78 6.67 -0.52
N LEU A 72 6.87 6.78 0.81
CA LEU A 72 5.82 6.47 1.76
C LEU A 72 5.55 7.73 2.58
N ILE A 73 4.34 7.83 3.13
CA ILE A 73 3.94 8.91 4.02
C ILE A 73 3.54 8.34 5.37
N ARG A 74 3.69 9.13 6.44
CA ARG A 74 2.95 8.93 7.68
C ARG A 74 1.74 9.85 7.66
N ARG A 75 0.56 9.25 7.83
CA ARG A 75 -0.68 10.00 8.01
C ARG A 75 -0.68 10.72 9.36
N PRO A 76 -1.13 11.99 9.45
CA PRO A 76 -1.30 12.71 10.70
C PRO A 76 -2.14 11.93 11.72
N MET A 77 -1.88 12.15 13.00
CA MET A 77 -2.67 11.55 14.08
C MET A 77 -4.12 12.06 14.13
N SER A 78 -4.40 13.21 13.50
CA SER A 78 -5.74 13.80 13.34
C SER A 78 -6.58 13.11 12.28
N GLU A 79 -5.99 12.27 11.43
CA GLU A 79 -6.67 11.59 10.34
C GLU A 79 -7.77 10.65 10.84
N LYS A 80 -8.92 10.66 10.16
CA LYS A 80 -10.07 9.85 10.57
C LYS A 80 -9.84 8.36 10.39
N ASN A 81 -9.15 7.99 9.31
CA ASN A 81 -8.88 6.61 8.95
C ASN A 81 -7.38 6.35 9.04
N HIS A 82 -6.99 5.36 9.86
CA HIS A 82 -5.59 4.90 9.96
C HIS A 82 -4.60 5.99 10.45
N PRO A 83 -4.88 6.71 11.55
CA PRO A 83 -4.00 7.75 12.07
C PRO A 83 -2.60 7.20 12.40
N GLY A 84 -1.55 7.94 12.04
CA GLY A 84 -0.15 7.58 12.30
C GLY A 84 0.39 6.40 11.48
N GLN A 85 -0.41 5.76 10.64
CA GLN A 85 0.04 4.61 9.85
C GLN A 85 0.92 5.06 8.68
N ILE A 86 1.90 4.21 8.33
CA ILE A 86 2.69 4.37 7.12
C ILE A 86 1.87 3.91 5.90
N ALA A 87 1.73 4.80 4.92
CA ALA A 87 0.92 4.61 3.73
C ALA A 87 1.70 4.93 2.45
N LEU A 88 1.24 4.35 1.34
CA LEU A 88 1.56 4.89 0.02
C LEU A 88 0.75 6.17 -0.20
N PRO A 89 1.27 7.16 -0.96
CA PRO A 89 0.48 8.31 -1.33
C PRO A 89 -0.80 7.89 -2.05
N GLY A 90 -1.93 8.47 -1.67
CA GLY A 90 -3.23 8.08 -2.20
C GLY A 90 -4.41 8.26 -1.25
N GLY A 91 -5.60 8.24 -1.84
CA GLY A 91 -6.84 8.50 -1.13
C GLY A 91 -8.07 8.04 -1.88
N ALA A 92 -9.21 8.62 -1.51
CA ALA A 92 -10.52 8.19 -1.98
C ALA A 92 -10.79 8.69 -3.41
N MET A 93 -11.46 7.86 -4.21
CA MET A 93 -11.88 8.26 -5.55
C MET A 93 -13.02 9.30 -5.46
N GLU A 94 -12.83 10.44 -6.12
CA GLU A 94 -13.84 11.47 -6.28
C GLU A 94 -14.80 11.20 -7.45
N LYS A 95 -15.82 12.06 -7.59
CA LYS A 95 -16.78 11.95 -8.69
C LYS A 95 -16.10 12.35 -10.01
N ASN A 96 -16.40 11.60 -11.06
CA ASN A 96 -15.98 11.87 -12.45
C ASN A 96 -14.47 11.74 -12.73
N GLU A 97 -13.72 11.06 -11.88
CA GLU A 97 -12.34 10.68 -12.17
C GLU A 97 -12.16 9.17 -12.37
N THR A 98 -11.05 8.79 -13.01
CA THR A 98 -10.62 7.39 -13.08
C THR A 98 -9.73 7.06 -11.87
N LEU A 99 -9.67 5.80 -11.46
CA LEU A 99 -8.79 5.37 -10.36
C LEU A 99 -7.31 5.73 -10.58
N LYS A 100 -6.87 5.70 -11.84
CA LYS A 100 -5.53 6.14 -12.22
C LYS A 100 -5.35 7.63 -11.90
N ASN A 101 -6.31 8.46 -12.27
CA ASN A 101 -6.27 9.89 -11.99
C ASN A 101 -6.38 10.17 -10.48
N THR A 102 -7.17 9.40 -9.73
CA THR A 102 -7.22 9.47 -8.27
C THR A 102 -5.81 9.27 -7.68
N ALA A 103 -5.11 8.20 -8.05
CA ALA A 103 -3.76 7.94 -7.52
C ALA A 103 -2.77 9.07 -7.84
N LEU A 104 -2.87 9.66 -9.04
CA LEU A 104 -2.01 10.77 -9.46
C LEU A 104 -2.36 12.09 -8.77
N ARG A 105 -3.66 12.42 -8.63
CA ARG A 105 -4.15 13.61 -7.94
C ARG A 105 -3.71 13.59 -6.48
N GLU A 106 -3.99 12.49 -5.78
CA GLU A 106 -3.66 12.34 -4.36
C GLU A 106 -2.14 12.38 -4.13
N ALA A 107 -1.34 11.73 -4.97
CA ALA A 107 0.11 11.81 -4.87
C ALA A 107 0.66 13.23 -5.14
N PHE A 108 -0.02 14.01 -5.99
CA PHE A 108 0.31 15.40 -6.21
C PHE A 108 -0.06 16.27 -5.00
N GLU A 109 -1.26 16.09 -4.45
CA GLU A 109 -1.78 16.82 -3.29
C GLU A 109 -0.96 16.55 -2.03
N GLU A 110 -0.65 15.28 -1.74
CA GLU A 110 0.04 14.87 -0.50
C GLU A 110 1.55 15.17 -0.55
N VAL A 111 2.22 14.90 -1.67
CA VAL A 111 3.69 14.91 -1.76
C VAL A 111 4.29 15.65 -2.97
N GLY A 112 3.47 16.27 -3.82
CA GLY A 112 3.94 17.10 -4.93
C GLY A 112 4.37 16.33 -6.19
N ILE A 113 4.11 15.01 -6.27
CA ILE A 113 4.42 14.23 -7.49
C ILE A 113 3.50 14.67 -8.62
N LYS A 114 4.06 15.36 -9.62
CA LYS A 114 3.30 15.90 -10.75
C LYS A 114 2.73 14.79 -11.63
N PRO A 115 1.41 14.77 -11.94
CA PRO A 115 0.79 13.72 -12.74
C PRO A 115 1.43 13.51 -14.12
N GLU A 116 1.89 14.58 -14.77
CA GLU A 116 2.51 14.58 -16.10
C GLU A 116 3.88 13.87 -16.14
N ASP A 117 4.57 13.79 -15.01
CA ASP A 117 5.89 13.15 -14.89
C ASP A 117 5.79 11.65 -14.62
N VAL A 118 4.59 11.16 -14.31
CA VAL A 118 4.36 9.76 -13.94
C VAL A 118 3.90 8.95 -15.14
N LYS A 119 4.78 8.06 -15.61
CA LYS A 119 4.39 7.01 -16.57
C LYS A 119 3.86 5.80 -15.81
N ILE A 120 2.55 5.59 -15.82
CA ILE A 120 1.95 4.36 -15.28
C ILE A 120 2.36 3.16 -16.14
N ILE A 121 2.99 2.17 -15.50
CA ILE A 121 3.48 0.93 -16.14
C ILE A 121 2.61 -0.28 -15.81
N GLY A 122 1.65 -0.15 -14.90
CA GLY A 122 0.70 -1.19 -14.56
C GLY A 122 -0.02 -0.92 -13.26
N GLN A 123 -0.83 -1.89 -12.85
CA GLN A 123 -1.61 -1.85 -11.61
C GLN A 123 -1.40 -3.18 -10.88
N LEU A 124 -1.22 -3.13 -9.57
CA LEU A 124 -1.23 -4.30 -8.70
C LEU A 124 -2.68 -4.78 -8.47
N THR A 125 -2.82 -5.91 -7.80
CA THR A 125 -4.14 -6.45 -7.51
C THR A 125 -4.89 -5.49 -6.54
N PRO A 126 -6.22 -5.31 -6.61
CA PRO A 126 -6.94 -4.41 -5.69
C PRO A 126 -7.18 -4.94 -4.27
N VAL A 127 -6.64 -4.28 -3.24
CA VAL A 127 -6.64 -4.71 -1.83
C VAL A 127 -7.92 -4.26 -1.12
N PRO A 128 -8.77 -5.18 -0.61
CA PRO A 128 -9.91 -4.80 0.23
C PRO A 128 -9.45 -4.47 1.66
N VAL A 129 -9.96 -3.38 2.22
CA VAL A 129 -9.73 -2.91 3.58
C VAL A 129 -11.08 -2.83 4.33
N PRO A 130 -11.51 -3.92 5.00
CA PRO A 130 -12.85 -4.00 5.58
C PRO A 130 -13.12 -2.97 6.68
N VAL A 131 -12.11 -2.66 7.51
CA VAL A 131 -12.27 -1.75 8.66
C VAL A 131 -12.69 -0.33 8.28
N SER A 132 -12.41 0.09 7.04
CA SER A 132 -12.74 1.40 6.49
C SER A 132 -13.64 1.30 5.24
N GLU A 133 -14.04 0.09 4.86
CA GLU A 133 -14.87 -0.24 3.69
C GLU A 133 -14.31 0.23 2.33
N TYR A 134 -12.98 0.34 2.22
CA TYR A 134 -12.31 0.72 0.98
C TYR A 134 -11.78 -0.47 0.18
N LEU A 135 -11.86 -0.39 -1.14
CA LEU A 135 -11.12 -1.22 -2.08
C LEU A 135 -10.02 -0.35 -2.71
N ILE A 136 -8.77 -0.63 -2.34
CA ILE A 136 -7.59 0.13 -2.76
C ILE A 136 -7.08 -0.42 -4.09
N TYR A 137 -6.89 0.46 -5.06
CA TYR A 137 -6.31 0.16 -6.38
C TYR A 137 -4.88 0.72 -6.46
N PRO A 138 -3.84 -0.13 -6.35
CA PRO A 138 -2.46 0.35 -6.35
C PRO A 138 -1.91 0.44 -7.76
N PHE A 139 -1.51 1.63 -8.18
CA PHE A 139 -0.87 1.86 -9.47
C PHE A 139 0.64 1.93 -9.32
N VAL A 140 1.37 1.36 -10.27
CA VAL A 140 2.84 1.46 -10.34
C VAL A 140 3.20 2.44 -11.44
N GLY A 141 3.84 3.53 -11.05
CA GLY A 141 4.32 4.59 -11.95
C GLY A 141 5.84 4.64 -11.97
N VAL A 142 6.40 5.18 -13.05
CA VAL A 142 7.83 5.47 -13.19
C VAL A 142 7.99 6.95 -13.46
N ILE A 143 8.94 7.55 -12.75
CA ILE A 143 9.35 8.96 -12.86
C ILE A 143 10.84 8.95 -13.21
N ASP A 144 11.23 9.74 -14.20
CA ASP A 144 12.59 9.72 -14.73
C ASP A 144 13.64 10.36 -13.78
N TYR A 145 13.17 11.08 -12.77
CA TYR A 145 13.97 11.85 -11.82
C TYR A 145 13.37 11.80 -10.40
N GLU A 146 14.16 12.13 -9.37
CA GLU A 146 13.64 12.28 -8.00
C GLU A 146 12.69 13.49 -7.94
N PRO A 147 11.41 13.30 -7.53
CA PRO A 147 10.46 14.41 -7.44
C PRO A 147 10.93 15.53 -6.51
N GLU A 148 10.55 16.77 -6.84
CA GLU A 148 10.60 17.87 -5.89
C GLU A 148 9.46 17.70 -4.89
N TRP A 149 9.81 17.43 -3.63
CA TRP A 149 8.82 17.15 -2.59
C TRP A 149 8.13 18.44 -2.12
N VAL A 150 6.82 18.51 -2.31
CA VAL A 150 5.95 19.56 -1.76
C VAL A 150 4.93 18.87 -0.88
N ILE A 151 5.13 18.97 0.44
CA ILE A 151 4.35 18.20 1.41
C ILE A 151 3.14 19.02 1.85
N ASN A 152 1.95 18.43 1.76
CA ASN A 152 0.76 18.98 2.41
C ASN A 152 0.74 18.54 3.88
N GLU A 153 1.08 19.44 4.79
CA GLU A 153 1.18 19.15 6.22
C GLU A 153 -0.16 18.79 6.87
N ASP A 154 -1.29 19.14 6.24
CA ASP A 154 -2.63 18.76 6.72
C ASP A 154 -2.91 17.25 6.52
N GLU A 155 -2.22 16.62 5.58
CA GLU A 155 -2.44 15.22 5.16
C GLU A 155 -1.22 14.31 5.36
N VAL A 156 -0.03 14.91 5.53
CA VAL A 156 1.24 14.18 5.66
C VAL A 156 2.04 14.75 6.83
N GLU A 157 2.22 13.93 7.87
CA GLU A 157 3.10 14.26 9.00
C GLU A 157 4.57 14.15 8.59
N LYS A 158 4.90 13.15 7.78
CA LYS A 158 6.28 12.86 7.38
C LYS A 158 6.33 12.05 6.10
N ILE A 159 7.25 12.41 5.21
CA ILE A 159 7.60 11.62 4.02
C ILE A 159 8.84 10.75 4.29
N PHE A 160 8.85 9.57 3.68
CA PHE A 160 9.96 8.63 3.72
C PHE A 160 10.31 8.16 2.31
N ILE A 161 11.60 8.09 2.00
CA ILE A 161 12.08 7.61 0.70
C ILE A 161 12.71 6.23 0.89
N LEU A 162 12.04 5.20 0.42
CA LEU A 162 12.44 3.80 0.59
C LEU A 162 13.05 3.26 -0.69
N ARG A 163 14.21 2.61 -0.59
CA ARG A 163 14.80 1.86 -1.71
C ARG A 163 14.04 0.55 -1.90
N ILE A 164 13.83 0.14 -3.14
CA ILE A 164 13.22 -1.17 -3.44
C ILE A 164 14.08 -2.32 -2.89
N SER A 165 15.40 -2.18 -2.89
CA SER A 165 16.33 -3.14 -2.29
C SER A 165 16.13 -3.32 -0.78
N GLU A 166 15.87 -2.23 -0.05
CA GLU A 166 15.54 -2.25 1.38
C GLU A 166 14.18 -2.91 1.62
N LEU A 167 13.18 -2.60 0.79
CA LEU A 167 11.87 -3.25 0.86
C LEU A 167 12.00 -4.77 0.67
N ILE A 168 12.72 -5.21 -0.36
CA ILE A 168 12.93 -6.64 -0.62
C ILE A 168 13.66 -7.31 0.55
N SER A 169 14.65 -6.63 1.14
CA SER A 169 15.41 -7.14 2.30
C SER A 169 14.56 -7.23 3.57
N SER A 170 13.51 -6.40 3.69
CA SER A 170 12.59 -6.42 4.83
C SER A 170 11.60 -7.59 4.79
N ASP A 171 11.51 -8.33 3.68
CA ASP A 171 10.64 -9.51 3.52
C ASP A 171 11.26 -10.75 4.20
N ASN A 172 11.35 -10.69 5.52
CA ASN A 172 11.98 -11.72 6.36
C ASN A 172 10.97 -12.47 7.26
N GLY A 173 9.67 -12.25 7.06
CA GLY A 173 8.60 -12.88 7.83
C GLY A 173 8.45 -12.36 9.27
N TYR A 174 8.98 -11.17 9.56
CA TYR A 174 8.88 -10.58 10.90
C TYR A 174 7.44 -10.24 11.30
N THR A 175 7.13 -10.50 12.56
CA THR A 175 5.82 -10.26 13.17
C THR A 175 5.96 -9.61 14.55
N GLU A 176 4.96 -8.86 14.97
CA GLU A 176 4.87 -8.29 16.32
C GLU A 176 3.54 -8.68 16.99
N MET A 177 3.56 -8.80 18.32
CA MET A 177 2.36 -9.05 19.12
C MET A 177 1.73 -7.74 19.56
N TRP A 178 0.54 -7.43 19.07
CA TRP A 178 -0.18 -6.18 19.38
C TRP A 178 -1.50 -6.46 20.08
N ASP A 179 -1.99 -5.46 20.83
CA ASP A 179 -3.36 -5.43 21.32
C ASP A 179 -4.19 -4.54 20.39
N LEU A 180 -5.03 -5.15 19.56
CA LEU A 180 -5.93 -4.46 18.66
C LEU A 180 -7.36 -4.64 19.15
N ARG A 181 -7.95 -3.55 19.67
CA ARG A 181 -9.34 -3.52 20.19
C ARG A 181 -9.58 -4.59 21.27
N GLY A 182 -8.62 -4.82 22.18
CA GLY A 182 -8.71 -5.80 23.26
C GLY A 182 -8.31 -7.22 22.85
N ASN A 183 -7.89 -7.43 21.60
CA ASN A 183 -7.47 -8.73 21.10
C ASN A 183 -5.95 -8.77 20.91
N LYS A 184 -5.29 -9.74 21.57
CA LYS A 184 -3.88 -10.03 21.34
C LYS A 184 -3.72 -10.76 20.01
N VAL A 185 -3.08 -10.09 19.06
CA VAL A 185 -2.93 -10.56 17.69
C VAL A 185 -1.46 -10.49 17.26
N GLU A 186 -1.08 -11.40 16.38
CA GLU A 186 0.21 -11.39 15.70
C GLU A 186 0.07 -10.62 14.39
N VAL A 187 0.80 -9.53 14.24
CA VAL A 187 0.73 -8.62 13.10
C VAL A 187 2.00 -8.82 12.26
N PRO A 188 1.90 -9.30 11.01
CA PRO A 188 3.02 -9.30 10.09
C PRO A 188 3.36 -7.88 9.66
N ILE A 189 4.66 -7.57 9.67
CA ILE A 189 5.13 -6.21 9.38
C ILE A 189 6.39 -6.22 8.51
N PHE A 190 6.60 -5.11 7.81
CA PHE A 190 7.91 -4.76 7.28
C PHE A 190 8.53 -3.66 8.16
N LYS A 191 9.77 -3.89 8.61
CA LYS A 191 10.58 -2.89 9.31
C LYS A 191 11.48 -2.20 8.30
N VAL A 192 11.22 -0.92 8.05
CA VAL A 192 11.96 -0.11 7.07
C VAL A 192 12.20 1.28 7.63
N MET A 193 13.42 1.83 7.52
CA MET A 193 13.78 3.16 8.04
C MET A 193 13.36 3.41 9.51
N ASN A 194 13.47 2.40 10.37
CA ASN A 194 12.98 2.39 11.76
C ASN A 194 11.47 2.53 11.95
N GLU A 195 10.70 2.45 10.87
CA GLU A 195 9.25 2.48 10.88
C GLU A 195 8.65 1.08 10.73
N THR A 196 7.39 0.96 11.14
CA THR A 196 6.59 -0.25 10.98
C THR A 196 5.57 -0.07 9.87
N VAL A 197 5.70 -0.82 8.78
CA VAL A 197 4.70 -0.89 7.72
C VAL A 197 3.88 -2.16 7.88
N TRP A 198 2.56 -2.04 7.95
CA TRP A 198 1.64 -3.13 8.20
C TRP A 198 0.30 -2.91 7.47
N GLY A 199 -0.62 -3.87 7.58
CA GLY A 199 -1.98 -3.72 7.05
C GLY A 199 -2.03 -3.59 5.52
N ALA A 200 -2.88 -2.67 5.02
CA ALA A 200 -3.14 -2.53 3.60
C ALA A 200 -1.89 -2.13 2.79
N THR A 201 -1.08 -1.20 3.31
CA THR A 201 0.19 -0.81 2.69
C THR A 201 1.13 -2.00 2.58
N ALA A 202 1.30 -2.77 3.66
CA ALA A 202 2.14 -3.96 3.63
C ALA A 202 1.61 -5.02 2.67
N ALA A 203 0.29 -5.18 2.53
CA ALA A 203 -0.30 -6.08 1.54
C ALA A 203 0.07 -5.66 0.10
N VAL A 204 -0.05 -4.37 -0.24
CA VAL A 204 0.39 -3.85 -1.56
C VAL A 204 1.88 -4.11 -1.78
N LEU A 205 2.72 -3.77 -0.80
CA LEU A 205 4.17 -3.92 -0.91
C LEU A 205 4.61 -5.38 -0.98
N SER A 206 3.89 -6.28 -0.32
CA SER A 206 4.13 -7.73 -0.39
C SER A 206 4.01 -8.27 -1.83
N GLU A 207 2.99 -7.85 -2.57
CA GLU A 207 2.85 -8.22 -3.98
C GLU A 207 3.92 -7.57 -4.85
N LEU A 208 4.25 -6.30 -4.59
CA LEU A 208 5.34 -5.60 -5.27
C LEU A 208 6.67 -6.35 -5.11
N ILE A 209 6.99 -6.81 -3.90
CA ILE A 209 8.19 -7.61 -3.62
C ILE A 209 8.22 -8.88 -4.48
N ASP A 210 7.09 -9.60 -4.57
CA ASP A 210 7.02 -10.87 -5.32
C ASP A 210 7.29 -10.70 -6.81
N ILE A 211 6.89 -9.57 -7.39
CA ILE A 211 7.11 -9.28 -8.81
C ILE A 211 8.41 -8.50 -9.10
N ALA A 212 9.03 -7.92 -8.06
CA ALA A 212 10.30 -7.19 -8.16
C ALA A 212 11.55 -8.09 -8.02
N LYS A 213 11.43 -9.26 -7.35
CA LYS A 213 12.47 -10.30 -7.28
C LYS A 213 12.80 -10.86 -8.67
#